data_AF-A0A0Q9Q8H8-F1
#
_entry.id   AF-A0A0Q9Q8H8-F1
#
_cell.length_a   1.000
_cell.length_b   1.000
_cell.length_c   1.000
_cell.angle_alpha   90.00
_cell.angle_beta   90.00
_cell.angle_gamma   90.00
#
_symmetry.space_group_name_H-M   'P 1'
#
loop_
_entity.id
_entity.type
_entity.pdbx_description
1 polymer ?
#
loop_
_entity_poly.entity_id
_entity_poly.type
_entity_poly.pdbx_seq_one_letter_code
_entity_poly.pdbx_strand_id
1 'polypeptide(L)'
;MRPIAINQRALRGAKEDLDSAREDLRSALGEIDHPAADFPWRDLLVEGVRSLVADAEQVARRCRSVAGAIDDSIIDFDELDLMVGEAAQVAARLDRVTP
;
A
#
# COMPACT_ATOMS: atom_id res chain seq x y z
N MET A 1 3.50 -9.30 -21.78
CA MET A 1 3.09 -9.21 -20.36
C MET A 1 1.57 -9.27 -20.35
N ARG A 2 0.95 -10.32 -19.79
CA ARG A 2 -0.52 -10.38 -19.69
C ARG A 2 -0.95 -9.48 -18.53
N PRO A 3 -1.94 -8.59 -18.68
CA PRO A 3 -2.47 -7.84 -17.54
C PRO A 3 -3.01 -8.85 -16.54
N ILE A 4 -2.46 -8.86 -15.33
CA ILE A 4 -3.12 -9.57 -14.22
C ILE A 4 -4.36 -8.72 -13.96
N ALA A 5 -5.54 -9.25 -14.28
CA ALA A 5 -6.80 -8.65 -13.87
C ALA A 5 -6.91 -8.80 -12.34
N ILE A 6 -6.17 -7.97 -11.60
CA ILE A 6 -6.31 -7.91 -10.15
C ILE A 6 -7.63 -7.21 -9.89
N ASN A 7 -8.57 -7.95 -9.32
CA ASN A 7 -9.87 -7.42 -8.94
C ASN A 7 -9.68 -6.25 -7.95
N GLN A 8 -10.36 -5.13 -8.18
CA GLN A 8 -10.32 -3.94 -7.32
C GLN A 8 -10.55 -4.26 -5.84
N ARG A 9 -11.39 -5.27 -5.53
CA ARG A 9 -11.61 -5.74 -4.15
C ARG A 9 -10.34 -6.32 -3.53
N ALA A 10 -9.53 -7.04 -4.31
CA ALA A 10 -8.26 -7.58 -3.85
C ALA A 10 -7.22 -6.46 -3.63
N LEU A 11 -7.24 -5.41 -4.46
CA LEU A 11 -6.40 -4.23 -4.26
C LEU A 11 -6.76 -3.46 -2.97
N ARG A 12 -8.06 -3.25 -2.71
CA ARG A 12 -8.53 -2.63 -1.45
C ARG A 12 -8.11 -3.45 -0.23
N GLY A 13 -8.27 -4.78 -0.26
CA GLY A 13 -7.81 -5.65 0.83
C GLY A 13 -6.30 -5.60 1.05
N ALA A 14 -5.51 -5.65 -0.03
CA ALA A 14 -4.06 -5.53 0.07
C ALA A 14 -3.61 -4.18 0.65
N LYS A 15 -4.32 -3.09 0.35
CA LYS A 15 -4.09 -1.78 0.95
C LYS A 15 -4.36 -1.78 2.45
N GLU A 16 -5.49 -2.35 2.87
CA GLU A 16 -5.87 -2.44 4.29
C GLU A 16 -4.85 -3.25 5.11
N ASP A 17 -4.37 -4.37 4.56
CA ASP A 17 -3.31 -5.17 5.17
C ASP A 17 -2.00 -4.38 5.30
N LEU A 18 -1.66 -3.61 4.26
CA LEU A 18 -0.45 -2.78 4.26
C LEU A 18 -0.51 -1.64 5.28
N ASP A 19 -1.69 -1.01 5.41
CA ASP A 19 -1.92 0.07 6.37
C ASP A 19 -1.91 -0.45 7.81
N SER A 20 -2.42 -1.66 8.05
CA SER A 20 -2.33 -2.33 9.36
C SER A 20 -0.89 -2.67 9.71
N ALA A 21 -0.15 -3.32 8.80
CA ALA A 21 1.26 -3.64 9.01
C ALA A 21 2.13 -2.39 9.25
N ARG A 22 1.78 -1.27 8.62
CA ARG A 22 2.42 0.03 8.86
C ARG A 22 2.17 0.53 10.28
N GLU A 23 0.95 0.41 10.78
CA GLU A 23 0.60 0.86 12.14
C GLU A 23 1.27 -0.01 13.20
N ASP A 24 1.25 -1.33 13.01
CA ASP A 24 1.93 -2.29 13.89
C ASP A 24 3.43 -1.97 13.98
N LEU A 25 4.07 -1.69 12.85
CA LEU A 25 5.49 -1.32 12.82
C LEU A 25 5.74 0.00 13.55
N ARG A 26 4.85 0.98 13.39
CA ARG A 26 4.96 2.28 14.08
C ARG A 26 4.81 2.11 15.60
N SER A 27 3.87 1.28 16.05
CA SER A 27 3.70 0.95 17.47
C SER A 27 4.94 0.27 18.03
N ALA A 28 5.43 -0.76 17.33
CA ALA A 28 6.64 -1.48 17.72
C ALA A 28 7.86 -0.57 17.82
N LEU A 29 8.01 0.42 16.93
CA LEU A 29 9.09 1.42 17.01
C LEU A 29 8.96 2.35 18.22
N GLY A 30 7.74 2.66 18.65
CA GLY A 30 7.48 3.48 19.84
C GLY A 30 7.77 2.76 21.16
N GLU A 31 7.73 1.43 21.17
CA GLU A 31 7.95 0.59 22.37
C GLU A 31 9.43 0.26 22.63
N ILE A 32 10.35 0.67 21.75
CA ILE A 32 11.77 0.37 21.89
C ILE A 32 12.40 1.28 22.96
N ASP A 33 12.51 0.75 24.18
CA ASP A 33 13.23 1.38 25.28
C ASP A 33 14.75 1.42 25.04
N HIS A 34 15.40 2.52 25.42
CA HIS A 34 16.85 2.65 25.34
C HIS A 34 17.54 1.92 26.50
N PRO A 35 18.61 1.15 26.24
CA PRO A 35 19.31 0.40 27.29
C PRO A 35 19.94 1.35 28.33
N ALA A 36 19.85 0.97 29.61
CA ALA A 36 20.34 1.74 30.75
C ALA A 36 21.84 2.08 30.66
N ALA A 37 22.21 3.21 31.25
CA ALA A 37 23.45 3.93 30.96
C ALA A 37 24.78 3.22 31.29
N ASP A 38 24.77 2.16 32.11
CA ASP A 38 25.95 1.71 32.86
C ASP A 38 26.75 0.54 32.23
N PHE A 39 26.50 0.18 30.96
CA PHE A 39 27.15 -0.99 30.34
C PHE A 39 28.09 -0.66 29.17
N PRO A 40 29.30 -1.28 29.08
CA PRO A 40 30.26 -1.02 28.01
C PRO A 40 29.80 -1.39 26.60
N TRP A 41 28.90 -2.37 26.48
CA TRP A 41 28.31 -2.80 25.21
C TRP A 41 27.11 -1.94 24.78
N ARG A 42 26.71 -0.96 25.59
CA ARG A 42 25.53 -0.12 25.36
C ARG A 42 25.62 0.61 24.04
N ASP A 43 26.75 1.22 23.71
CA ASP A 43 26.85 2.02 22.48
C ASP A 43 26.70 1.16 21.23
N LEU A 44 27.21 -0.07 21.24
CA LEU A 44 26.97 -1.05 20.16
C LEU A 44 25.49 -1.45 20.08
N LEU A 45 24.83 -1.65 21.21
CA LEU A 45 23.42 -2.01 21.27
C LEU A 45 22.51 -0.84 20.86
N VAL A 46 22.83 0.39 21.28
CA VAL A 46 22.14 1.63 20.87
C VAL A 46 22.32 1.84 19.37
N GLU A 47 23.52 1.64 18.82
CA GLU A 47 23.75 1.77 17.38
C GLU A 47 22.99 0.70 16.59
N GLY A 48 22.99 -0.55 17.08
CA GLY A 48 22.19 -1.63 16.49
C GLY A 48 20.69 -1.33 16.51
N VAL A 49 20.17 -0.84 17.65
CA VAL A 49 18.78 -0.40 17.79
C VAL A 49 18.46 0.76 16.84
N ARG A 50 19.34 1.77 16.73
CA ARG A 50 19.17 2.90 15.81
C ARG A 50 19.15 2.44 14.35
N SER A 51 20.03 1.51 13.97
CA SER A 51 20.03 0.93 12.63
C SER A 51 18.72 0.19 12.36
N LEU A 52 18.25 -0.62 13.30
CA LEU A 52 16.98 -1.35 13.18
C LEU A 52 15.79 -0.40 13.04
N VAL A 53 15.77 0.68 13.83
CA VAL A 53 14.75 1.73 13.75
C VAL A 53 14.79 2.40 12.37
N ALA A 54 15.98 2.75 11.86
CA ALA A 54 16.14 3.38 10.56
C ALA A 54 15.67 2.47 9.40
N ASP A 55 15.99 1.17 9.47
CA ASP A 55 15.53 0.17 8.50
C ASP A 55 14.01 -0.01 8.55
N ALA A 56 13.44 -0.09 9.76
CA ALA A 56 12.00 -0.16 9.95
C ALA A 56 11.28 1.08 9.38
N GLU A 57 11.77 2.28 9.65
CA GLU A 57 11.21 3.49 9.03
C GLU A 57 11.29 3.47 7.50
N GLN A 58 12.35 2.90 6.93
CA GLN A 58 12.46 2.73 5.48
C GLN A 58 11.39 1.78 4.95
N VAL A 59 11.15 0.66 5.63
CA VAL A 59 10.08 -0.27 5.30
C VAL A 59 8.72 0.43 5.39
N ALA A 60 8.44 1.17 6.46
CA ALA A 60 7.19 1.94 6.59
C ALA A 60 6.97 2.94 5.45
N ARG A 61 8.03 3.64 5.02
CA ARG A 61 7.97 4.55 3.86
C ARG A 61 7.65 3.80 2.56
N ARG A 62 8.26 2.62 2.35
CA ARG A 62 7.96 1.77 1.18
C ARG A 62 6.53 1.29 1.19
N CYS A 63 6.02 0.83 2.34
CA CYS A 63 4.61 0.46 2.48
C CYS A 63 3.70 1.63 2.09
N ARG A 64 3.95 2.84 2.59
CA ARG A 64 3.17 4.03 2.19
C ARG A 64 3.19 4.28 0.68
N SER A 65 4.35 4.14 0.05
CA SER A 65 4.47 4.32 -1.40
C SER A 65 3.67 3.28 -2.19
N VAL A 66 3.67 2.03 -1.73
CA VAL A 66 2.91 0.95 -2.37
C VAL A 66 1.41 1.15 -2.16
N ALA A 67 0.98 1.52 -0.95
CA ALA A 67 -0.42 1.85 -0.68
C ALA A 67 -0.93 2.99 -1.57
N GLY A 68 -0.13 4.04 -1.80
CA GLY A 68 -0.46 5.12 -2.73
C GLY A 68 -0.62 4.65 -4.17
N ALA A 69 0.31 3.82 -4.67
CA ALA A 69 0.21 3.26 -6.01
C ALA A 69 -1.03 2.34 -6.19
N ILE A 70 -1.43 1.65 -5.12
CA ILE A 70 -2.66 0.85 -5.10
C ILE A 70 -3.89 1.76 -5.18
N ASP A 71 -3.91 2.87 -4.44
CA ASP A 71 -5.01 3.86 -4.52
C ASP A 71 -5.15 4.43 -5.92
N ASP A 72 -4.04 4.85 -6.53
CA ASP A 72 -4.05 5.38 -7.90
C ASP A 72 -4.59 4.31 -8.88
N SER A 73 -4.14 3.06 -8.74
CA SER A 73 -4.63 1.95 -9.56
C SER A 73 -6.13 1.69 -9.37
N ILE A 74 -6.67 1.84 -8.16
CA ILE A 74 -8.10 1.69 -7.88
C ILE A 74 -8.92 2.77 -8.60
N ILE A 75 -8.42 4.02 -8.61
CA ILE A 75 -9.06 5.15 -9.31
C ILE A 75 -9.06 4.89 -10.82
N ASP A 76 -7.93 4.44 -11.38
CA ASP A 76 -7.83 4.10 -12.80
C ASP A 76 -8.83 3.00 -13.21
N PHE A 77 -9.04 2.00 -12.35
CA PHE A 77 -10.06 0.96 -12.59
C PHE A 77 -11.48 1.50 -12.54
N ASP A 78 -11.79 2.43 -11.64
CA ASP A 78 -13.11 3.07 -11.57
C ASP A 78 -13.40 3.90 -12.84
N GLU A 79 -12.40 4.61 -13.36
CA GLU A 79 -12.53 5.35 -14.63
C GLU A 79 -12.74 4.41 -15.82
N LEU A 80 -11.99 3.31 -15.89
CA LEU A 80 -12.16 2.29 -16.93
C LEU A 80 -13.57 1.68 -16.92
N ASP A 81 -14.12 1.39 -15.73
CA ASP A 81 -15.46 0.79 -15.61
C ASP A 81 -16.56 1.76 -16.10
N LEU A 82 -16.41 3.06 -15.81
CA LEU A 82 -17.29 4.11 -16.34
C LEU A 82 -17.22 4.17 -17.88
N MET A 83 -16.02 4.20 -18.46
CA MET A 83 -15.83 4.23 -19.91
C MET A 83 -16.44 3.00 -20.59
N VAL A 84 -16.26 1.81 -20.01
CA VAL A 84 -16.88 0.57 -20.52
C VAL A 84 -18.40 0.64 -20.44
N GLY A 85 -18.95 1.16 -19.34
CA GLY A 85 -20.39 1.38 -19.19
C GLY A 85 -20.96 2.33 -20.24
N GLU A 86 -20.29 3.45 -20.51
CA GLU A 86 -20.66 4.40 -21.56
C GLU A 86 -20.58 3.76 -22.96
N ALA A 87 -19.49 3.05 -23.26
CA ALA A 87 -19.33 2.34 -24.52
C ALA A 87 -20.43 1.30 -24.74
N ALA A 88 -20.81 0.55 -23.70
CA ALA A 88 -21.92 -0.40 -23.76
C ALA A 88 -23.27 0.29 -24.03
N GLN A 89 -23.52 1.46 -23.44
CA GLN A 89 -24.73 2.25 -23.73
C GLN A 89 -24.74 2.78 -25.16
N VAL A 90 -23.60 3.25 -25.68
CA VAL A 90 -23.47 3.70 -27.07
C VAL A 90 -23.70 2.55 -28.04
N ALA A 91 -23.09 1.39 -27.80
CA ALA A 91 -23.31 0.20 -28.61
C ALA A 91 -24.79 -0.22 -28.62
N ALA A 92 -25.44 -0.27 -27.45
CA ALA A 92 -26.86 -0.59 -27.34
C ALA A 92 -27.79 0.42 -28.04
N ARG A 93 -27.39 1.70 -28.14
CA ARG A 93 -28.11 2.70 -28.93
C ARG A 93 -27.93 2.48 -30.42
N LEU A 94 -26.71 2.21 -30.88
CA LEU A 94 -26.42 1.93 -32.30
C LEU A 94 -27.15 0.68 -32.81
N ASP A 95 -27.23 -0.36 -31.98
CA ASP A 95 -27.93 -1.61 -32.29
C ASP A 95 -29.45 -1.41 -32.46
N ARG A 96 -30.04 -0.38 -31.83
CA ARG A 96 -31.46 -0.01 -32.01
C ARG A 96 -31.74 0.87 -33.23
N VAL A 97 -30.73 1.52 -33.79
CA VAL A 97 -30.88 2.43 -34.95
C VAL A 97 -30.63 1.70 -36.27
N THR A 98 -30.08 0.49 -36.23
CA THR A 98 -29.83 -0.34 -37.41
C THR A 98 -30.95 -1.39 -37.55
N PRO A 99 -31.93 -1.21 -38.45
CA PRO A 99 -32.84 -2.30 -38.86
C PRO A 99 -32.14 -3.33 -39.78
#